data_AF-A0A3L7Q2P9-F1
#
_entry.id   AF-A0A3L7Q2P9-F1
#
_cell.length_a   1.000
_cell.length_b   1.000
_cell.length_c   1.000
_cell.angle_alpha   90.00
_cell.angle_beta   90.00
_cell.angle_gamma   90.00
#
_symmetry.space_group_name_H-M   'P 1'
#
loop_
_entity.id
_entity.type
_entity.pdbx_description
1 polymer ?
#
loop_
_entity_poly.entity_id
_entity_poly.type
_entity_poly.pdbx_seq_one_letter_code
_entity_poly.pdbx_strand_id
1 'polypeptide(L)' 'PKGRSFTTTMGAATDMTAEGTRRMLVNACYWAAGLEAKIPEKSKVDIVGTFEPTPFGFNGAKKGLTPADYR' A
#
# COMPACT_ATOMS: atom_id res chain seq x y z
N PRO A 1 -1.00 19.85 20.30
CA PRO A 1 -0.98 18.53 19.63
C PRO A 1 0.29 18.37 18.77
N LYS A 2 1.01 17.24 18.88
CA LYS A 2 2.14 16.89 18.01
C LYS A 2 1.72 15.72 17.12
N GLY A 3 1.69 15.93 15.82
CA GLY A 3 1.44 14.89 14.82
C GLY A 3 2.75 14.42 14.18
N ARG A 4 2.74 13.20 13.61
CA ARG A 4 3.84 12.67 12.81
C ARG A 4 3.38 12.44 11.38
N SER A 5 4.29 12.63 10.44
CA SER A 5 4.05 12.42 9.02
C SER A 5 5.18 11.61 8.41
N PHE A 6 4.82 10.72 7.50
CA PHE A 6 5.74 9.98 6.65
C PHE A 6 5.36 10.24 5.19
N THR A 7 6.34 10.60 4.37
CA THR A 7 6.13 10.93 2.96
C THR A 7 7.00 10.02 2.10
N THR A 8 6.44 9.53 1.00
CA THR A 8 7.14 8.77 -0.03
C THR A 8 6.73 9.26 -1.42
N THR A 9 7.60 9.10 -2.41
CA THR A 9 7.30 9.38 -3.82
C THR A 9 6.68 8.18 -4.55
N MET A 10 6.47 7.06 -3.85
CA MET A 10 5.71 5.92 -4.34
C MET A 10 4.31 6.38 -4.78
N GLY A 11 3.88 5.94 -5.96
CA GLY A 11 2.64 6.45 -6.56
C GLY A 11 2.06 5.60 -7.68
N ALA A 12 2.74 4.54 -8.11
CA ALA A 12 2.23 3.61 -9.09
C ALA A 12 1.66 2.35 -8.42
N ALA A 13 0.59 1.80 -8.99
CA ALA A 13 0.02 0.53 -8.50
C ALA A 13 1.05 -0.62 -8.54
N THR A 14 1.95 -0.59 -9.51
CA THR A 14 3.06 -1.56 -9.63
C THR A 14 4.02 -1.53 -8.44
N ASP A 15 4.15 -0.41 -7.74
CA ASP A 15 5.03 -0.31 -6.56
C ASP A 15 4.58 -1.25 -5.43
N MET A 16 3.28 -1.57 -5.39
CA MET A 16 2.67 -2.52 -4.43
C MET A 16 2.97 -3.98 -4.75
N THR A 17 3.54 -4.30 -5.91
CA THR A 17 4.02 -5.66 -6.19
C THR A 17 5.21 -6.01 -5.31
N ALA A 18 6.08 -5.04 -5.01
CA ALA A 18 7.23 -5.22 -4.14
C ALA A 18 6.81 -5.36 -2.67
N GLU A 19 7.18 -6.47 -2.04
CA GLU A 19 6.87 -6.76 -0.63
C GLU A 19 7.47 -5.70 0.31
N GLY A 20 8.66 -5.18 -0.01
CA GLY A 20 9.32 -4.13 0.76
C GLY A 20 8.53 -2.82 0.82
N THR A 21 7.96 -2.38 -0.31
CA THR A 21 7.15 -1.16 -0.38
C THR A 21 5.88 -1.30 0.45
N ARG A 22 5.21 -2.45 0.37
CA ARG A 22 4.04 -2.75 1.22
C ARG A 22 4.41 -2.70 2.70
N ARG A 23 5.55 -3.28 3.08
CA ARG A 23 6.05 -3.27 4.47
C ARG A 23 6.38 -1.87 4.96
N MET A 24 7.01 -1.05 4.12
CA MET A 24 7.31 0.34 4.43
C MET A 24 6.04 1.12 4.79
N LEU A 25 4.98 1.01 3.98
CA LEU A 25 3.71 1.72 4.23
C LEU A 25 3.03 1.25 5.52
N VAL A 26 2.91 -0.06 5.72
CA VAL A 26 2.28 -0.62 6.93
C VAL A 26 3.02 -0.17 8.18
N ASN A 27 4.36 -0.23 8.17
CA ASN A 27 5.18 0.21 9.30
C ASN A 27 5.09 1.72 9.53
N ALA A 28 5.01 2.52 8.46
CA ALA A 28 4.84 3.97 8.56
C ALA A 28 3.53 4.35 9.27
N CYS A 29 2.43 3.62 9.01
CA CYS A 29 1.17 3.81 9.72
C CYS A 29 1.30 3.52 11.23
N TYR A 30 1.94 2.41 11.59
CA TYR A 30 2.18 2.04 12.99
C TYR A 30 3.04 3.08 13.69
N TRP A 31 4.11 3.52 13.03
CA TRP A 31 4.98 4.57 13.54
C TRP A 31 4.21 5.89 13.73
N ALA A 32 3.47 6.35 12.73
CA ALA A 32 2.70 7.60 12.84
C ALA A 32 1.72 7.57 14.02
N ALA A 33 1.12 6.41 14.30
CA ALA A 33 0.17 6.19 15.38
C ALA A 33 0.80 5.95 16.78
N GLY A 34 2.13 5.84 16.91
CA GLY A 34 2.77 5.57 18.21
C GLY A 34 2.75 4.13 18.66
N LEU A 35 2.74 3.22 17.69
CA LEU A 35 2.66 1.78 17.88
C LEU A 35 3.96 1.08 17.47
N GLU A 36 5.11 1.72 17.61
CA GLU A 36 6.41 1.17 17.21
C GLU A 36 6.72 -0.16 17.89
N ALA A 37 6.30 -0.31 19.16
CA ALA A 37 6.44 -1.57 19.90
C ALA A 37 5.63 -2.74 19.29
N LYS A 38 4.71 -2.47 18.37
CA LYS A 38 3.91 -3.46 17.64
C LYS A 38 4.47 -3.78 16.25
N ILE A 39 5.60 -3.19 15.85
CA ILE A 39 6.26 -3.47 14.58
C ILE A 39 7.21 -4.66 14.80
N PRO A 40 6.92 -5.86 14.27
CA PRO A 40 7.84 -7.00 14.36
C PRO A 40 9.04 -6.81 13.42
N GLU A 41 10.05 -7.67 13.57
CA GLU A 41 11.23 -7.70 12.68
C GLU A 41 10.84 -7.76 11.19
N LYS A 42 9.80 -8.52 10.86
CA LYS A 42 9.26 -8.65 9.50
C LYS A 42 7.73 -8.63 9.51
N SER A 43 7.14 -7.44 9.38
CA SER A 43 5.66 -7.26 9.36
C SER A 43 5.01 -8.01 8.22
N LYS A 44 4.06 -8.90 8.49
CA LYS A 44 3.33 -9.62 7.43
C LYS A 44 2.57 -8.64 6.55
N VAL A 45 2.83 -8.67 5.23
CA VAL A 45 2.23 -7.76 4.25
C VAL A 45 1.82 -8.49 2.97
N ASP A 46 1.41 -9.74 3.12
CA ASP A 46 0.89 -10.55 2.01
C ASP A 46 -0.33 -9.86 1.39
N ILE A 47 -0.46 -10.00 0.08
CA ILE A 47 -1.64 -9.53 -0.64
C ILE A 47 -2.81 -10.42 -0.22
N VAL A 48 -3.93 -9.79 0.14
CA VAL A 48 -5.19 -10.50 0.35
C VAL A 48 -5.86 -10.65 -1.02
N GLY A 49 -6.01 -11.88 -1.49
CA GLY A 49 -6.54 -12.18 -2.82
C GLY A 49 -5.51 -12.00 -3.94
N THR A 50 -5.98 -11.62 -5.13
CA THR A 50 -5.13 -11.41 -6.31
C THR A 50 -4.92 -9.92 -6.54
N PHE A 51 -3.66 -9.51 -6.75
CA PHE A 51 -3.31 -8.13 -7.11
C PHE A 51 -2.43 -8.13 -8.36
N GLU A 52 -3.06 -7.85 -9.50
CA GLU A 52 -2.43 -7.76 -10.81
C GLU A 52 -2.61 -6.34 -11.36
N PRO A 53 -1.72 -5.40 -10.97
CA PRO A 53 -1.82 -4.02 -11.42
C PRO A 53 -1.48 -3.92 -12.90
N THR A 54 -2.12 -3.00 -13.59
CA THR A 54 -1.74 -2.64 -14.96
C THR A 54 -0.59 -1.64 -14.94
N PRO A 55 0.24 -1.59 -16.01
CA PRO A 55 1.21 -0.51 -16.19
C PRO A 55 0.55 0.86 -16.13
N PHE A 56 1.30 1.88 -15.69
CA PHE A 56 0.84 3.26 -15.72
C PHE A 56 0.54 3.70 -17.16
N GLY A 57 -0.58 4.42 -17.34
CA GLY A 57 -0.96 4.97 -18.63
C GLY A 57 -2.16 5.91 -18.54
N PHE A 58 -2.29 6.79 -19.52
CA PHE A 58 -3.43 7.69 -19.63
C PHE A 58 -4.67 6.93 -20.13
N ASN A 59 -5.82 7.13 -19.48
CA ASN A 59 -7.07 6.42 -19.79
C ASN A 59 -6.96 4.88 -19.74
N GLY A 60 -6.04 4.35 -18.94
CA GLY A 60 -5.77 2.90 -18.81
C GLY A 60 -6.68 2.14 -17.84
N ALA A 61 -7.75 2.76 -17.34
CA ALA A 61 -8.69 2.10 -16.44
C ALA A 61 -9.43 0.96 -17.15
N LYS A 62 -9.60 -0.18 -16.46
CA LYS A 62 -10.40 -1.31 -16.97
C LYS A 62 -11.85 -0.85 -17.17
N LYS A 63 -12.32 -0.83 -18.41
CA LYS A 63 -13.67 -0.38 -18.78
C LYS A 63 -14.73 -1.36 -18.29
N GLY A 64 -15.88 -0.82 -17.89
CA GLY A 64 -17.04 -1.62 -17.46
C GLY A 64 -16.93 -2.22 -16.07
N LEU A 65 -15.87 -1.90 -15.31
CA LEU A 65 -15.73 -2.32 -13.92
C LEU A 65 -16.12 -1.19 -12.96
N THR A 66 -16.74 -1.57 -11.86
CA THR A 66 -17.19 -0.72 -10.76
C THR A 66 -16.52 -1.18 -9.46
N PRO A 67 -16.53 -0.37 -8.39
CA PRO A 67 -16.03 -0.80 -7.09
C PRO A 67 -16.71 -2.08 -6.55
N ALA A 68 -17.95 -2.37 -6.97
CA ALA A 68 -18.66 -3.58 -6.55
C ALA A 68 -18.06 -4.86 -7.14
N ASP A 69 -17.32 -4.77 -8.25
CA ASP A 69 -16.67 -5.91 -8.91
C ASP A 69 -15.37 -6.35 -8.21
N TYR A 70 -14.94 -5.62 -7.18
CA TYR A 70 -13.70 -5.87 -6.41
C TYR A 70 -13.96 -6.17 -4.92
N ARG A 71 -15.15 -6.70 -4.59
CA ARG A 71 -15.52 -7.10 -3.22
C ARG A 71 -14.92 -8.44 -2.81
#